data_AF-A0A9Q4H5B0-F1
#
_entry.id   AF-A0A9Q4H5B0-F1
#
_cell.length_a   1.000
_cell.length_b   1.000
_cell.length_c   1.000
_cell.angle_alpha   90.00
_cell.angle_beta   90.00
_cell.angle_gamma   90.00
#
_symmetry.space_group_name_H-M   'P 1'
#
loop_
_entity.id
_entity.type
_entity.pdbx_description
1 polymer ?
#
loop_
_entity_poly.entity_id
_entity_poly.type
_entity_poly.pdbx_seq_one_letter_code
_entity_poly.pdbx_strand_id
1 'polypeptide(L)' 'MNNKIIQILNNNKNMAAQYDSGDGNIFECPVVCLALVENNEGHRYVELMDMTSDGEIDFSGYDDSHFLGVKVYD' A
#
# COMPACT_ATOMS: atom_id res chain seq x y z
N MET A 1 7.78 0.64 -10.54
CA MET A 1 7.41 -0.49 -11.43
C MET A 1 6.26 -0.04 -12.32
N ASN A 2 6.19 -0.46 -13.58
CA ASN A 2 5.04 -0.13 -14.45
C ASN A 2 3.95 -1.20 -14.26
N ASN A 3 3.08 -1.01 -13.27
CA ASN A 3 1.92 -1.86 -13.03
C ASN A 3 0.67 -1.18 -13.56
N LYS A 4 -0.20 -1.93 -14.23
CA LYS A 4 -1.52 -1.45 -14.65
C LYS A 4 -2.55 -1.85 -13.60
N ILE A 5 -3.28 -0.87 -13.08
CA ILE A 5 -4.47 -1.14 -12.26
C ILE A 5 -5.57 -1.71 -13.17
N ILE A 6 -6.04 -2.91 -12.86
CA ILE A 6 -7.19 -3.54 -13.52
C ILE A 6 -8.48 -3.16 -12.78
N GLN A 7 -8.46 -3.23 -11.45
CA GLN A 7 -9.64 -3.02 -10.62
C GLN A 7 -9.26 -2.52 -9.24
N ILE A 8 -10.04 -1.57 -8.71
CA ILE A 8 -10.01 -1.19 -7.29
C ILE A 8 -11.00 -2.08 -6.52
N LEU A 9 -10.53 -2.64 -5.42
CA LEU A 9 -11.27 -3.50 -4.51
C LEU A 9 -11.44 -2.76 -3.18
N ASN A 10 -12.69 -2.65 -2.72
CA ASN A 10 -12.95 -2.09 -1.40
C ASN A 10 -12.37 -3.00 -0.32
N ASN A 11 -11.75 -2.37 0.68
CA ASN A 11 -11.32 -3.04 1.89
C ASN A 11 -12.30 -2.69 3.03
N ASN A 12 -12.92 -3.70 3.63
CA ASN A 12 -13.81 -3.53 4.79
C ASN A 12 -13.10 -3.75 6.13
N LYS A 13 -11.80 -4.07 6.10
CA LYS A 13 -10.96 -4.26 7.29
C LYS A 13 -10.25 -2.96 7.64
N ASN A 14 -10.19 -2.64 8.92
CA ASN A 14 -9.32 -1.57 9.38
C ASN A 14 -7.87 -2.07 9.29
N MET A 15 -7.05 -1.44 8.45
CA MET A 15 -5.67 -1.83 8.20
C MET A 15 -4.80 -0.60 8.00
N ALA A 16 -3.53 -0.69 8.38
CA ALA A 16 -2.54 0.35 8.14
C ALA A 16 -1.23 -0.26 7.60
N ALA A 17 -0.64 0.41 6.62
CA ALA A 17 0.71 0.17 6.17
C ALA A 17 1.69 0.78 7.18
N GLN A 18 2.72 0.02 7.56
CA GLN A 18 3.72 0.44 8.52
C GLN A 18 5.01 0.82 7.80
N TYR A 19 5.61 1.93 8.21
CA TYR A 19 6.85 2.47 7.64
C TYR A 19 7.82 2.87 8.75
N ASP A 20 9.12 2.74 8.50
CA ASP A 20 10.18 3.35 9.32
C ASP A 20 10.56 4.71 8.72
N SER A 21 10.55 5.78 9.51
CA SER A 21 10.97 7.12 9.06
C SER A 21 12.49 7.27 8.87
N GLY A 22 13.25 6.18 9.03
CA GLY A 22 14.70 6.14 8.84
C GLY A 22 15.50 6.60 10.07
N ASP A 23 14.81 7.09 11.11
CA ASP A 23 15.34 7.42 12.43
C ASP A 23 14.93 6.39 13.51
N GLY A 24 14.33 5.27 13.09
CA GLY A 24 13.85 4.20 13.95
C GLY A 24 12.44 4.43 14.51
N ASN A 25 11.78 5.55 14.18
CA ASN A 25 10.38 5.73 14.50
C ASN A 25 9.49 5.02 13.47
N ILE A 26 8.49 4.30 13.95
CA ILE A 26 7.50 3.62 13.11
C ILE A 26 6.26 4.51 13.03
N PHE A 27 5.79 4.76 11.80
CA PHE A 27 4.51 5.41 11.55
C PHE A 27 3.59 4.53 10.71
N GLU A 28 2.30 4.85 10.76
CA GLU A 28 1.21 4.07 10.16
C GLU A 28 0.43 4.96 9.19
N CYS A 29 0.28 4.50 7.94
CA CYS A 29 -0.59 5.10 6.93
C CYS A 29 -1.83 4.22 6.71
N PRO A 30 -3.06 4.77 6.77
CA PRO A 30 -4.27 3.98 6.56
C PRO A 30 -4.33 3.34 5.17
N VAL A 31 -4.57 2.03 5.10
CA VAL A 31 -4.86 1.35 3.84
C VAL A 31 -6.31 1.63 3.47
N VAL A 32 -6.51 2.31 2.34
CA VAL A 32 -7.82 2.79 1.90
C VAL A 32 -8.52 1.81 0.97
N CYS A 33 -7.76 1.09 0.15
CA CYS A 33 -8.29 0.07 -0.76
C CYS A 33 -7.21 -0.94 -1.15
N LEU A 34 -7.62 -1.96 -1.91
CA LEU A 34 -6.70 -2.87 -2.59
C LEU A 34 -6.84 -2.67 -4.10
N ALA A 35 -5.78 -2.95 -4.86
CA ALA A 35 -5.79 -2.89 -6.31
C ALA A 35 -5.43 -4.25 -6.89
N LEU A 36 -6.27 -4.81 -7.76
CA LEU A 36 -5.86 -5.88 -8.66
C LEU A 36 -5.00 -5.24 -9.76
N VAL A 37 -3.73 -5.61 -9.81
CA VAL A 37 -2.77 -5.09 -10.79
C VAL A 37 -2.28 -6.18 -11.72
N GLU A 38 -1.82 -5.76 -12.90
CA GLU A 38 -1.09 -6.61 -13.86
C GLU A 38 0.27 -5.98 -14.13
N ASN A 39 1.34 -6.75 -13.98
CA ASN A 39 2.68 -6.30 -14.33
C ASN A 39 2.98 -6.54 -15.83
N ASN A 40 4.15 -6.09 -16.29
CA ASN A 40 4.56 -6.20 -17.69
C ASN A 40 4.73 -7.64 -18.20
N GLU A 41 4.78 -8.63 -17.32
CA GLU A 41 4.84 -10.05 -17.68
C GLU A 41 3.44 -10.69 -17.80
N GLY A 42 2.38 -9.91 -17.55
CA GLY A 42 1.01 -10.40 -17.53
C GLY A 42 0.62 -11.09 -16.22
N HIS A 43 1.48 -11.08 -15.19
CA HIS A 43 1.15 -11.63 -13.89
C HIS A 43 0.21 -10.70 -13.14
N ARG A 44 -0.83 -11.29 -12.54
CA ARG A 44 -1.85 -10.56 -11.77
C ARG A 44 -1.74 -10.85 -10.29
N TYR A 45 -1.81 -9.80 -9.49
CA TYR A 45 -1.74 -9.88 -8.03
C TYR A 45 -2.43 -8.67 -7.41
N VAL A 46 -2.60 -8.72 -6.09
CA VAL A 46 -3.26 -7.66 -5.32
C VAL A 46 -2.20 -6.83 -4.62
N GLU A 47 -2.26 -5.52 -4.82
CA GLU A 47 -1.47 -4.52 -4.10
C GLU A 47 -2.35 -3.78 -3.08
N LEU A 48 -1.72 -3.32 -2.01
CA LEU A 48 -2.35 -2.43 -1.03
C LEU A 48 -2.17 -1.00 -1.49
N MET A 49 -3.18 -0.17 -1.25
CA MET A 49 -3.08 1.27 -1.45
C MET A 49 -3.38 2.00 -0.16
N ASP A 50 -2.46 2.84 0.27
CA ASP A 50 -2.55 3.64 1.49
C ASP A 50 -2.50 5.13 1.20
N MET A 51 -2.98 5.91 2.17
CA MET A 51 -2.89 7.35 2.13
C MET A 51 -1.51 7.77 2.62
N THR A 52 -0.67 8.24 1.70
CA THR A 52 0.69 8.68 1.97
C THR A 52 0.70 9.95 2.84
N SER A 53 1.86 10.27 3.42
CA SER A 53 1.99 11.38 4.37
C SER A 53 1.70 12.77 3.76
N ASP A 54 1.75 12.89 2.44
CA ASP A 54 1.40 14.08 1.65
C ASP A 54 -0.08 14.11 1.23
N GLY A 55 -0.87 13.10 1.59
CA GLY A 55 -2.31 13.02 1.34
C GLY A 55 -2.68 12.45 -0.03
N GLU A 56 -1.73 11.92 -0.79
CA GLU A 56 -2.00 11.14 -1.99
C GLU A 56 -2.39 9.69 -1.65
N ILE A 57 -2.85 8.95 -2.66
CA ILE A 57 -3.13 7.52 -2.55
C ILE A 57 -2.25 6.82 -3.58
N ASP A 58 -1.33 5.99 -3.12
CA ASP A 58 -0.42 5.22 -3.96
C ASP A 58 -0.31 3.77 -3.48
N PHE A 59 0.42 2.92 -4.19
CA PHE A 59 0.75 1.58 -3.72
C PHE A 59 1.63 1.68 -2.46
N SER A 60 1.29 0.86 -1.47
CA SER A 60 2.06 0.80 -0.23
C SER A 60 3.50 0.39 -0.50
N GLY A 61 4.44 1.18 0.01
CA GLY A 61 5.88 0.96 -0.22
C GLY A 61 6.38 1.34 -1.63
N TYR A 62 5.62 2.09 -2.43
CA TYR A 62 6.08 2.56 -3.73
C TYR A 62 7.16 3.66 -3.63
N ASP A 63 6.91 4.67 -2.81
CA ASP A 63 7.74 5.89 -2.75
C ASP A 63 8.80 5.86 -1.64
N ASP A 64 8.62 5.04 -0.59
CA ASP A 64 9.51 5.03 0.58
C ASP A 64 10.15 3.67 0.86
N SER A 65 11.48 3.70 0.99
CA SER A 65 12.37 2.56 1.18
C SER A 65 12.32 1.95 2.58
N HIS A 66 11.19 1.97 3.27
CA HIS A 66 11.10 1.52 4.67
C HIS A 66 9.74 0.90 5.02
N PHE A 67 8.99 0.44 4.02
CA PHE A 67 7.79 -0.36 4.24
C PHE A 67 8.12 -1.61 5.05
N LEU A 68 7.45 -1.77 6.20
CA LEU A 68 7.65 -2.86 7.15
C LEU A 68 6.60 -3.96 7.01
N GLY A 69 5.42 -3.61 6.50
CA GLY A 69 4.31 -4.54 6.34
C GLY A 69 2.96 -3.89 6.61
N VAL A 70 1.95 -4.72 6.88
CA VAL A 70 0.58 -4.29 7.17
C VAL A 70 0.16 -4.77 8.53
N LYS A 71 -0.44 -3.86 9.29
CA LYS A 71 -1.14 -4.18 10.53
C LYS A 71 -2.63 -4.20 10.28
N VAL A 72 -3.26 -5.29 10.70
CA VAL A 72 -4.72 -5.47 10.62
C VAL A 72 -5.27 -5.35 12.04
N TYR A 73 -6.29 -4.52 12.21
CA TYR A 73 -6.96 -4.33 13.49
C TYR A 73 -8.25 -5.15 13.53
N ASP A 74 -8.62 -5.61 14.74
CA ASP A 74 -9.86 -6.36 15.01
C ASP A 74 -11.10 -5.46 15.04
#